data_AF-A0ABD3VPJ7-F1
#
_entry.id   AF-A0ABD3VPJ7-F1
#
_cell.length_a   1.000
_cell.length_b   1.000
_cell.length_c   1.000
_cell.angle_alpha   90.00
_cell.angle_beta   90.00
_cell.angle_gamma   90.00
#
_symmetry.space_group_name_H-M   'P 1'
#
loop_
_entity.id
_entity.type
_entity.pdbx_description
1 polymer ?
#
loop_
_entity_poly.entity_id
_entity_poly.type
_entity_poly.pdbx_seq_one_letter_code
_entity_poly.pdbx_strand_id
1 'polypeptide(L)'
;MSSLKDLVDLGKQFGYEGETLRKFVQEGQARERDQRVKEKDIEREKTELQIAFEREKMVFKEKQIDLEQQAEKEKSVFKEKIELEKQASREKIELEKLTEKERIGWERDAEKRKNKTGTGTGGKEVRRGETVKVRSY
;
A
#
# COMPACT_ATOMS: atom_id res chain seq x y z
N MET A 1 -23.71 -1.78 -55.20
CA MET A 1 -23.61 -3.02 -56.01
C MET A 1 -24.18 -2.73 -57.36
N SER A 2 -23.37 -2.80 -58.41
CA SER A 2 -23.85 -2.67 -59.79
C SER A 2 -24.36 -4.03 -60.24
N SER A 3 -25.59 -4.10 -60.72
CA SER A 3 -26.15 -5.36 -61.20
C SER A 3 -25.45 -5.81 -62.49
N LEU A 4 -25.51 -7.11 -62.81
CA LEU A 4 -24.99 -7.64 -64.07
C LEU A 4 -25.56 -6.87 -65.28
N LYS A 5 -26.82 -6.44 -65.17
CA LYS A 5 -27.51 -5.65 -66.19
C LYS A 5 -26.86 -4.27 -66.36
N ASP A 6 -26.53 -3.60 -65.26
CA ASP A 6 -25.86 -2.29 -65.30
C ASP A 6 -24.47 -2.39 -65.93
N LEU A 7 -23.70 -3.44 -65.63
CA LEU A 7 -22.38 -3.66 -66.24
C LEU A 7 -22.47 -3.96 -67.74
N VAL A 8 -23.49 -4.72 -68.16
CA VAL A 8 -23.73 -5.03 -69.57
C VAL A 8 -24.17 -3.79 -70.34
N ASP A 9 -25.08 -2.99 -69.77
CA ASP A 9 -25.58 -1.76 -70.40
C ASP A 9 -24.48 -0.70 -70.50
N LEU A 10 -23.65 -0.57 -69.45
CA LEU A 10 -22.48 0.29 -69.45
C LEU A 10 -21.43 -0.17 -70.49
N GLY A 11 -21.15 -1.47 -70.58
CA GLY A 11 -20.23 -2.00 -71.57
C GLY A 11 -20.69 -1.75 -73.02
N LYS A 12 -22.00 -1.86 -73.28
CA LYS A 12 -22.58 -1.52 -74.58
C LYS A 12 -22.51 -0.02 -74.88
N GLN A 13 -22.70 0.85 -73.89
CA GLN A 13 -22.52 2.30 -74.05
C GLN A 13 -21.07 2.68 -74.42
N PHE A 14 -20.10 1.91 -73.93
CA PHE A 14 -18.69 2.06 -74.33
C PHE A 14 -18.34 1.39 -75.67
N GLY A 15 -19.33 0.82 -76.36
CA GLY A 15 -19.13 0.16 -77.66
C GLY A 15 -18.49 -1.22 -77.58
N TYR A 16 -18.47 -1.87 -76.40
CA TYR A 16 -18.02 -3.25 -76.28
C TYR A 16 -19.11 -4.21 -76.72
N GLU A 17 -18.73 -5.22 -77.53
CA GLU A 17 -19.63 -6.24 -78.07
C GLU A 17 -19.00 -7.63 -78.01
N GLY A 18 -19.83 -8.68 -78.08
CA GLY A 18 -19.34 -10.06 -78.15
C GLY A 18 -18.40 -10.45 -77.01
N GLU A 19 -17.17 -10.84 -77.34
CA GLU A 19 -16.16 -11.25 -76.37
C GLU A 19 -15.60 -10.10 -75.53
N THR A 20 -15.49 -8.89 -76.07
CA THR A 20 -14.95 -7.74 -75.31
C THR A 20 -15.92 -7.31 -74.21
N LEU A 21 -17.23 -7.35 -74.51
CA LEU A 21 -18.27 -7.12 -73.52
C LEU A 21 -18.25 -8.17 -72.40
N ARG A 22 -18.06 -9.45 -72.74
CA ARG A 22 -17.93 -10.52 -71.72
C ARG A 22 -16.72 -10.29 -70.81
N LYS A 23 -15.56 -9.94 -71.38
CA LYS A 23 -14.34 -9.65 -70.61
C LYS A 23 -14.54 -8.45 -69.68
N PHE A 24 -15.15 -7.36 -70.17
CA PHE A 24 -15.47 -6.18 -69.36
C PHE A 24 -16.35 -6.51 -68.16
N VAL A 25 -17.44 -7.26 -68.39
CA VAL A 25 -18.38 -7.65 -67.32
C VAL A 25 -17.71 -8.57 -66.31
N GLN A 26 -16.91 -9.54 -66.77
CA GLN A 26 -16.15 -10.44 -65.91
C GLN A 26 -15.14 -9.68 -65.04
N GLU A 27 -14.41 -8.74 -65.63
CA GLU A 27 -13.45 -7.91 -64.91
C GLU A 27 -14.14 -6.99 -63.88
N GLY A 28 -15.28 -6.39 -64.25
CA GLY A 28 -16.09 -5.60 -63.33
C GLY A 28 -16.57 -6.41 -62.11
N GLN A 29 -17.05 -7.63 -62.34
CA GLN A 29 -17.46 -8.52 -61.26
C GLN A 29 -16.28 -9.03 -60.42
N ALA A 30 -15.13 -9.30 -61.03
CA ALA A 30 -13.93 -9.71 -60.31
C ALA A 30 -13.43 -8.59 -59.38
N ARG A 31 -13.35 -7.36 -59.89
CA ARG A 31 -12.99 -6.17 -59.09
C ARG A 31 -13.95 -5.96 -57.92
N GLU A 32 -15.27 -6.14 -58.14
CA GLU A 32 -16.26 -5.99 -57.07
C GLU A 32 -16.13 -7.08 -56.00
N ARG A 33 -15.78 -8.32 -56.38
CA ARG A 33 -15.51 -9.38 -55.40
C ARG A 33 -14.25 -9.08 -54.59
N ASP A 34 -13.18 -8.65 -55.25
CA ASP A 34 -11.92 -8.31 -54.61
C ASP A 34 -12.08 -7.12 -53.65
N GLN A 35 -12.85 -6.10 -54.03
CA GLN A 35 -13.19 -4.99 -53.13
C GLN A 35 -13.97 -5.46 -51.91
N ARG A 36 -14.99 -6.32 -52.09
CA ARG A 36 -15.77 -6.88 -50.97
C ARG A 36 -14.93 -7.71 -50.00
N VAL A 37 -13.92 -8.43 -50.49
CA VAL A 37 -12.98 -9.16 -49.62
C VAL A 37 -12.12 -8.17 -48.84
N LYS A 38 -11.51 -7.19 -49.51
CA LYS A 38 -10.69 -6.15 -48.86
C LYS A 38 -11.45 -5.36 -47.81
N GLU A 39 -12.70 -4.96 -48.09
CA GLU A 39 -13.55 -4.26 -47.12
C GLU A 39 -13.81 -5.10 -45.87
N LYS A 40 -14.10 -6.39 -46.05
CA LYS A 40 -14.28 -7.32 -44.94
C LYS A 40 -13.01 -7.52 -44.13
N ASP A 41 -11.86 -7.58 -44.78
CA ASP A 41 -10.57 -7.73 -44.11
C ASP A 41 -10.25 -6.48 -43.28
N ILE A 42 -10.48 -5.28 -43.83
CA ILE A 42 -10.34 -4.01 -43.10
C ILE A 42 -11.29 -3.94 -41.91
N GLU A 43 -12.55 -4.37 -42.07
CA GLU A 43 -13.53 -4.37 -40.99
C GLU A 43 -13.14 -5.33 -39.86
N ARG A 44 -12.62 -6.51 -40.21
CA ARG A 44 -12.07 -7.46 -39.24
C ARG A 44 -10.87 -6.88 -38.50
N GLU A 45 -9.90 -6.32 -39.21
CA GLU A 45 -8.71 -5.71 -38.60
C GLU A 45 -9.08 -4.57 -37.66
N LYS A 46 -10.02 -3.70 -38.08
CA LYS A 46 -10.54 -2.63 -37.23
C LYS A 46 -11.19 -3.15 -35.96
N THR A 47 -11.95 -4.24 -36.07
CA THR A 47 -12.62 -4.88 -34.93
C THR A 47 -11.59 -5.51 -33.99
N GLU A 48 -10.59 -6.20 -34.52
CA GLU A 48 -9.49 -6.79 -33.74
C GLU A 48 -8.68 -5.73 -32.99
N LEU A 49 -8.34 -4.62 -33.66
CA LEU A 49 -7.66 -3.49 -33.05
C LEU A 49 -8.50 -2.84 -31.95
N GLN A 50 -9.82 -2.70 -32.17
CA GLN A 50 -10.71 -2.16 -31.15
C GLN A 50 -10.78 -3.08 -29.92
N ILE A 51 -10.88 -4.39 -30.13
CA ILE A 51 -10.86 -5.38 -29.04
C ILE A 51 -9.52 -5.33 -28.30
N ALA A 52 -8.40 -5.23 -29.01
CA ALA A 52 -7.07 -5.13 -28.40
C ALA A 52 -6.96 -3.87 -27.53
N PHE A 53 -7.41 -2.73 -28.05
CA PHE A 53 -7.43 -1.47 -27.31
C PHE A 53 -8.31 -1.53 -26.05
N GLU A 54 -9.50 -2.11 -26.14
CA GLU A 54 -10.38 -2.28 -24.98
C GLU A 54 -9.78 -3.19 -23.92
N ARG A 55 -9.11 -4.28 -24.33
CA ARG A 55 -8.38 -5.16 -23.41
C ARG A 55 -7.24 -4.42 -22.71
N GLU A 56 -6.42 -3.68 -23.43
CA GLU A 56 -5.33 -2.89 -22.84
C GLU A 56 -5.87 -1.84 -21.86
N LYS A 57 -6.97 -1.17 -22.21
CA LYS A 57 -7.64 -0.20 -21.33
C LYS A 57 -8.13 -0.83 -20.03
N MET A 58 -8.66 -2.05 -20.08
CA MET A 58 -9.09 -2.79 -18.88
C MET A 58 -7.90 -3.15 -18.00
N VAL A 59 -6.83 -3.71 -18.59
CA VAL A 59 -5.60 -4.06 -17.85
C VAL A 59 -4.97 -2.83 -17.20
N PHE A 60 -4.97 -1.69 -17.90
CA PHE A 60 -4.45 -0.44 -17.35
C PHE A 60 -5.26 0.02 -16.13
N LYS A 61 -6.60 -0.03 -16.21
CA LYS A 61 -7.47 0.31 -15.08
C LYS A 61 -7.28 -0.63 -13.90
N GLU A 62 -7.16 -1.93 -14.14
CA GLU A 62 -6.91 -2.93 -13.09
C GLU A 62 -5.61 -2.62 -12.35
N LYS A 63 -4.52 -2.33 -13.08
CA LYS A 63 -3.25 -1.91 -12.48
C LYS A 63 -3.36 -0.65 -11.64
N GLN A 64 -4.17 0.34 -12.06
CA GLN A 64 -4.38 1.55 -11.26
C GLN A 64 -5.08 1.24 -9.94
N ILE A 65 -6.10 0.38 -9.97
CA ILE A 65 -6.82 -0.05 -8.76
C ILE A 65 -5.88 -0.80 -7.81
N ASP A 66 -5.06 -1.71 -8.34
CA ASP A 66 -4.10 -2.47 -7.52
C ASP A 66 -3.08 -1.54 -6.83
N LEU A 67 -2.58 -0.53 -7.56
CA LEU A 67 -1.67 0.47 -7.00
C LEU A 67 -2.34 1.32 -5.91
N GLU A 68 -3.60 1.72 -6.12
CA GLU A 68 -4.36 2.47 -5.12
C GLU A 68 -4.60 1.64 -3.85
N GLN A 69 -4.96 0.36 -4.01
CA GLN A 69 -5.10 -0.57 -2.90
C GLN A 69 -3.78 -0.81 -2.15
N GLN A 70 -2.66 -0.92 -2.86
CA GLN A 70 -1.34 -1.01 -2.22
C GLN A 70 -1.03 0.25 -1.43
N ALA A 71 -1.25 1.43 -2.00
CA ALA A 71 -1.04 2.69 -1.31
C ALA A 71 -1.93 2.83 -0.07
N GLU A 72 -3.17 2.32 -0.11
CA GLU A 72 -4.06 2.32 1.05
C GLU A 72 -3.59 1.36 2.14
N LYS A 73 -3.11 0.16 1.77
CA LYS A 73 -2.48 -0.79 2.71
C LYS A 73 -1.23 -0.21 3.35
N GLU A 74 -0.38 0.48 2.59
CA GLU A 74 0.81 1.12 3.13
C GLU A 74 0.44 2.24 4.12
N LYS A 75 -0.58 3.05 3.80
CA LYS A 75 -1.09 4.09 4.71
C LYS A 75 -1.64 3.49 6.01
N SER A 76 -2.39 2.39 5.94
CA SER A 76 -2.96 1.77 7.13
C SER A 76 -1.87 1.16 8.01
N VAL A 77 -0.90 0.45 7.43
CA VAL A 77 0.27 -0.10 8.14
C VAL A 77 1.09 1.02 8.79
N PHE A 78 1.30 2.13 8.07
CA PHE A 78 2.01 3.28 8.62
C PHE A 78 1.28 3.91 9.81
N LYS A 79 -0.05 4.04 9.72
CA LYS A 79 -0.88 4.55 10.83
C LYS A 79 -0.80 3.65 12.06
N GLU A 80 -0.88 2.33 11.86
CA GLU A 80 -0.74 1.35 12.93
C GLU A 80 0.63 1.43 13.60
N LYS A 81 1.70 1.54 12.80
CA LYS A 81 3.07 1.69 13.32
C LYS A 81 3.22 2.93 14.20
N ILE A 82 2.65 4.07 13.80
CA ILE A 82 2.66 5.30 14.62
C ILE A 82 1.89 5.08 15.93
N GLU A 83 0.78 4.36 15.89
CA GLU A 83 -0.05 4.11 17.08
C GLU A 83 0.66 3.19 18.08
N LEU A 84 1.31 2.14 17.59
CA LEU A 84 2.18 1.27 18.40
C LEU A 84 3.36 2.03 19.00
N GLU A 85 4.02 2.92 18.24
CA GLU A 85 5.12 3.74 18.74
C GLU A 85 4.66 4.71 19.84
N LYS A 86 3.46 5.29 19.70
CA LYS A 86 2.83 6.12 20.74
C LYS A 86 2.50 5.31 21.99
N GLN A 87 1.98 4.09 21.83
CA GLN A 87 1.70 3.21 22.96
C GLN A 87 2.98 2.82 23.70
N ALA A 88 4.00 2.36 22.97
CA ALA A 88 5.31 2.03 23.56
C ALA A 88 5.94 3.23 24.28
N SER A 89 5.79 4.44 23.74
CA SER A 89 6.27 5.67 24.39
C SER A 89 5.52 5.96 25.69
N ARG A 90 4.19 5.75 25.73
CA ARG A 90 3.38 5.91 26.95
C ARG A 90 3.77 4.90 28.01
N GLU A 91 3.92 3.63 27.63
CA GLU A 91 4.35 2.56 28.54
C GLU A 91 5.74 2.85 29.11
N LYS A 92 6.68 3.32 28.28
CA LYS A 92 8.02 3.71 28.73
C LYS A 92 7.97 4.83 29.78
N ILE A 93 7.16 5.86 29.54
CA ILE A 93 6.97 6.96 30.51
C ILE A 93 6.33 6.47 31.80
N GLU A 94 5.38 5.53 31.72
CA GLU A 94 4.73 4.96 32.89
C GLU A 94 5.68 4.11 33.74
N LEU A 95 6.48 3.27 33.08
CA LEU A 95 7.54 2.49 33.74
C LEU A 95 8.56 3.41 34.42
N GLU A 96 9.00 4.47 33.75
CA GLU A 96 9.93 5.45 34.33
C GLU A 96 9.35 6.16 35.57
N LYS A 97 8.05 6.46 35.57
CA LYS A 97 7.38 7.02 36.75
C LYS A 97 7.30 6.02 37.91
N LEU A 98 7.10 4.74 37.61
CA LEU A 98 7.06 3.69 38.63
C LEU A 98 8.44 3.47 39.24
N THR A 99 9.48 3.36 38.41
CA THR A 99 10.87 3.21 38.90
C THR A 99 11.32 4.42 39.69
N GLU A 100 10.94 5.64 39.29
CA GLU A 100 11.26 6.85 40.05
C GLU A 100 10.51 6.89 41.41
N LYS A 101 9.24 6.48 41.45
CA LYS A 101 8.49 6.36 42.72
C LYS A 101 9.12 5.33 43.64
N GLU A 102 9.55 4.19 43.12
CA GLU A 102 10.28 3.19 43.88
C GLU A 102 11.58 3.80 44.42
N ARG A 103 12.40 4.42 43.57
CA ARG A 103 13.66 5.09 43.96
C ARG A 103 13.45 6.08 45.11
N ILE A 104 12.46 6.95 45.02
CA ILE A 104 12.10 7.90 46.08
C ILE A 104 11.63 7.18 47.36
N GLY A 105 10.95 6.04 47.24
CA GLY A 105 10.58 5.18 48.36
C GLY A 105 11.81 4.63 49.08
N TRP A 106 12.75 4.06 48.32
CA TRP A 106 14.03 3.54 48.85
C TRP A 106 14.86 4.64 49.53
N GLU A 107 14.93 5.84 48.95
CA GLU A 107 15.62 6.99 49.56
C GLU A 107 14.99 7.41 50.88
N ARG A 108 13.65 7.53 50.94
CA ARG A 108 12.92 7.84 52.17
C ARG A 108 13.13 6.79 53.26
N ASP A 109 13.13 5.51 52.90
CA ASP A 109 13.33 4.44 53.86
C ASP A 109 14.79 4.37 54.35
N ALA A 110 15.76 4.66 53.50
CA ALA A 110 17.16 4.82 53.89
C ALA A 110 17.35 5.99 54.87
N GLU A 111 16.69 7.13 54.64
CA GLU A 111 16.74 8.30 55.51
C GLU A 111 16.09 8.03 56.88
N LYS A 112 14.94 7.35 56.91
CA LYS A 112 14.33 6.88 58.17
C LYS A 112 15.26 5.97 58.97
N ARG A 113 15.99 5.06 58.31
CA ARG A 113 16.96 4.18 58.97
C ARG A 113 18.12 4.98 59.60
N LYS A 114 18.66 5.99 58.91
CA LYS A 114 19.70 6.88 59.44
C LYS A 114 19.24 7.67 60.67
N ASN A 115 18.02 8.23 60.65
CA ASN A 115 17.48 8.99 61.77
C ASN A 115 17.19 8.11 63.01
N LYS A 116 16.81 6.84 62.80
CA LYS A 116 16.59 5.86 63.87
C LYS A 116 17.88 5.40 64.55
N THR A 117 19.01 5.39 63.83
CA THR A 117 20.34 5.13 64.42
C THR A 117 20.95 6.33 65.14
N GLY A 118 20.44 7.55 64.92
CA GLY A 118 20.92 8.79 65.57
C GLY A 118 20.21 9.18 66.88
N THR A 119 19.09 8.53 67.23
CA THR A 119 18.24 8.87 68.39
C THR A 119 18.28 7.81 69.48
N GLY A 120 19.46 7.23 69.72
CA GLY A 120 19.65 6.10 70.62
C GLY A 120 20.96 6.07 71.40
N THR A 121 21.49 7.21 71.85
CA THR A 121 22.56 7.26 72.88
C THR A 121 22.27 8.33 73.93
N GLY A 122 21.12 8.21 74.59
CA GLY A 122 20.90 8.76 75.93
C GLY A 122 21.15 7.64 76.95
N GLY A 123 22.42 7.32 77.22
CA GLY A 123 22.80 6.18 78.04
C GLY A 123 23.95 6.50 78.99
N LYS A 124 23.60 6.98 80.19
CA LYS A 124 24.35 6.94 81.47
C LYS A 124 25.87 7.12 81.39
N GLU A 125 26.32 8.35 81.61
CA GLU A 125 27.65 8.64 82.13
C GLU A 125 27.74 8.13 83.59
N VAL A 126 28.32 6.94 83.79
CA VAL A 126 28.62 6.40 85.12
C VAL A 126 29.90 7.06 85.63
N ARG A 127 29.76 8.07 86.50
CA ARG A 127 30.87 8.62 87.30
C ARG A 127 31.35 7.53 88.26
N ARG A 128 32.54 6.97 88.01
CA ARG A 128 33.27 6.10 88.94
C ARG A 128 34.34 6.93 89.66
N GLY A 129 34.11 7.18 90.95
CA GLY A 129 35.07 7.90 91.79
C GLY A 129 34.59 7.97 93.23
N GLU A 130 34.37 6.81 93.86
CA GLU A 130 34.18 6.73 95.31
C GLU A 130 35.21 5.77 95.91
N THR A 131 36.05 6.35 96.77
CA THR A 131 37.15 5.74 97.51
C THR A 131 36.62 4.96 98.70
N VAL A 132 36.77 3.63 98.68
CA VAL A 132 36.49 2.79 99.85
C VAL A 132 37.74 2.74 100.72
N LYS A 133 37.68 3.40 101.88
CA LYS A 133 38.64 3.25 102.98
C LYS A 133 38.50 1.85 103.59
N VAL A 134 39.56 1.06 103.51
CA VAL A 134 39.73 -0.17 104.28
C VAL A 134 40.12 0.23 105.71
N ARG A 135 39.32 -0.16 106.71
CA ARG A 135 39.68 -0.04 108.13
C ARG A 135 39.85 -1.45 108.70
N SER A 136 41.10 -1.74 109.06
CA SER A 136 41.55 -2.92 109.78
C SER A 136 41.23 -2.82 111.27
N TYR A 137 41.08 -4.00 111.89
CA TYR A 137 40.82 -4.36 113.30
C TYR A 137 39.35 -4.43 113.72
#